data_AF-A0A6S6SZD3-F1
#
_entry.id   AF-A0A6S6SZD3-F1
#
_cell.length_a   1.000
_cell.length_b   1.000
_cell.length_c   1.000
_cell.angle_alpha   90.00
_cell.angle_beta   90.00
_cell.angle_gamma   90.00
#
_symmetry.space_group_name_H-M   'P 1'
#
loop_
_entity.id
_entity.type
_entity.pdbx_description
1 polymer ?
#
loop_
_entity_poly.entity_id
_entity_poly.type
_entity_poly.pdbx_seq_one_letter_code
_entity_poly.pdbx_strand_id
1 'polypeptide(L)'
;MENEILDIDQKSGDIIVSGNESDVRAIKTTKIKALSLLSKNDFVQINGTWEAKRDGLIKILSSLPIGYKWEIKEQQMCDTYALIKGKLTVTTGSISREADSMGICETVELKGNGGLHFMNARAETRALKRAIETLFGSVINYYVVKYLC
;
A
#
# COMPACT_ATOMS: atom_id res chain seq x y z
N MET A 1 -7.99 -32.68 -6.79
CA MET A 1 -8.39 -31.69 -5.77
C MET A 1 -7.29 -31.72 -4.74
N GLU A 2 -6.29 -30.84 -4.89
CA GLU A 2 -5.24 -30.68 -3.89
C GLU A 2 -5.84 -29.96 -2.68
N ASN A 3 -5.58 -30.49 -1.49
CA ASN A 3 -6.10 -29.95 -0.24
C ASN A 3 -5.59 -28.51 -0.03
N GLU A 4 -6.49 -27.54 -0.08
CA GLU A 4 -6.22 -26.17 0.36
C GLU A 4 -5.97 -26.18 1.87
N ILE A 5 -4.70 -26.12 2.27
CA ILE A 5 -4.33 -25.90 3.66
C ILE A 5 -4.40 -24.39 3.90
N LEU A 6 -5.51 -23.94 4.48
CA LEU A 6 -5.67 -22.60 5.03
C LEU A 6 -4.92 -22.55 6.36
N ASP A 7 -3.73 -21.96 6.36
CA ASP A 7 -2.99 -21.68 7.59
C ASP A 7 -3.14 -20.19 7.95
N ILE A 8 -3.57 -19.90 9.17
CA ILE A 8 -3.79 -18.54 9.66
C ILE A 8 -2.70 -18.22 10.67
N ASP A 9 -1.84 -17.25 10.35
CA ASP A 9 -0.89 -16.74 11.35
C ASP A 9 -1.66 -15.92 12.39
N GLN A 10 -1.89 -16.53 13.56
CA GLN A 10 -2.63 -15.91 14.67
C GLN A 10 -2.00 -14.61 15.21
N LYS A 11 -0.74 -14.31 14.89
CA LYS A 11 -0.09 -13.05 15.30
C LYS A 11 -0.24 -11.92 14.28
N SER A 12 -0.28 -12.24 12.99
CA SER A 12 -0.36 -11.24 11.91
C SER A 12 -1.74 -11.15 11.25
N GLY A 13 -2.61 -12.12 11.48
CA GLY A 13 -3.93 -12.24 10.85
C GLY A 13 -3.87 -12.64 9.37
N ASP A 14 -2.69 -13.00 8.86
CA ASP A 14 -2.51 -13.34 7.45
C ASP A 14 -3.11 -14.72 7.14
N ILE A 15 -3.97 -14.77 6.11
CA ILE A 15 -4.45 -16.02 5.49
C ILE A 15 -3.37 -16.49 4.51
N ILE A 16 -2.70 -17.61 4.81
CA ILE A 16 -1.75 -18.26 3.92
C ILE A 16 -2.56 -19.14 2.97
N VAL A 17 -2.84 -18.61 1.78
CA VAL A 17 -3.44 -19.39 0.68
C VAL A 17 -2.40 -20.37 0.14
N SER A 18 -2.79 -21.62 -0.02
CA SER A 18 -1.97 -22.73 -0.53
C SER A 18 -1.52 -22.46 -1.98
N GLY A 19 -0.34 -21.88 -2.13
CA GLY A 19 0.45 -21.91 -3.36
C GLY A 19 1.55 -22.96 -3.29
N ASN A 20 2.22 -23.24 -4.41
CA ASN A 20 3.45 -24.03 -4.45
C ASN A 20 4.42 -23.57 -3.35
N GLU A 21 5.19 -24.47 -2.72
CA GLU A 21 6.13 -24.11 -1.66
C GLU A 21 7.13 -23.01 -2.09
N SER A 22 7.47 -22.98 -3.38
CA SER A 22 8.28 -21.92 -4.01
C SER A 22 7.67 -20.54 -3.84
N ASP A 23 6.36 -20.45 -4.02
CA ASP A 23 5.56 -19.24 -4.08
C ASP A 23 5.30 -18.71 -2.67
N VAL A 24 5.03 -19.62 -1.73
CA VAL A 24 4.94 -19.30 -0.29
C VAL A 24 6.28 -18.77 0.23
N ARG A 25 7.40 -19.41 -0.16
CA ARG A 25 8.74 -18.94 0.21
C ARG A 25 9.04 -17.57 -0.40
N ALA A 26 8.69 -17.35 -1.66
CA ALA A 26 8.86 -16.06 -2.33
C ALA A 26 8.08 -14.95 -1.62
N ILE A 27 6.80 -15.17 -1.29
CA ILE A 27 5.99 -14.19 -0.53
C ILE A 27 6.64 -13.88 0.83
N LYS A 28 7.02 -14.90 1.60
CA LYS A 28 7.65 -14.71 2.92
C LYS A 28 8.95 -13.94 2.81
N THR A 29 9.82 -14.29 1.87
CA THR A 29 11.08 -13.58 1.62
C THR A 29 10.83 -12.13 1.21
N THR A 30 9.84 -11.87 0.35
CA THR A 30 9.46 -10.51 -0.05
C THR A 30 8.97 -9.69 1.13
N LYS A 31 8.14 -10.26 2.02
CA LYS A 31 7.68 -9.60 3.26
C LYS A 31 8.84 -9.28 4.21
N ILE A 32 9.78 -10.21 4.40
CA ILE A 32 10.96 -9.99 5.24
C ILE A 32 11.83 -8.86 4.66
N LYS A 33 12.07 -8.88 3.35
CA LYS A 33 12.81 -7.80 2.68
C LYS A 33 12.09 -6.47 2.82
N ALA A 34 10.77 -6.45 2.65
CA ALA A 34 9.95 -5.25 2.81
C ALA A 34 10.09 -4.67 4.22
N LEU A 35 10.07 -5.53 5.25
CA LEU A 35 10.28 -5.12 6.64
C LEU A 35 11.66 -4.51 6.85
N SER A 36 12.72 -5.12 6.29
CA SER A 36 14.09 -4.62 6.42
C SER A 36 14.33 -3.28 5.71
N LEU A 37 13.48 -2.93 4.75
CA LEU A 37 13.55 -1.64 4.05
C LEU A 37 12.94 -0.51 4.88
N LEU A 38 12.02 -0.80 5.80
CA LEU A 38 11.32 0.23 6.56
C LEU A 38 12.19 0.80 7.69
N SER A 39 12.10 2.10 7.86
CA SER A 39 12.76 2.87 8.92
C SER A 39 11.76 3.77 9.64
N LYS A 40 12.06 4.19 10.86
CA LYS A 40 11.21 5.14 11.61
C LYS A 40 10.92 6.44 10.83
N ASN A 41 11.85 6.87 9.97
CA ASN A 41 11.70 8.08 9.16
C ASN A 41 10.64 7.93 8.05
N ASP A 42 10.28 6.70 7.70
CA ASP A 42 9.24 6.38 6.72
C ASP A 42 7.82 6.57 7.30
N PHE A 43 7.70 6.92 8.58
CA PHE A 43 6.44 7.10 9.28
C PHE A 43 6.32 8.49 9.90
N VAL A 44 5.09 8.91 10.12
CA VAL A 44 4.74 10.14 10.85
C VAL A 44 3.58 9.85 11.79
N GLN A 45 3.60 10.45 12.96
CA GLN A 45 2.47 10.34 13.89
C GLN A 45 1.49 11.49 13.62
N ILE A 46 0.24 11.15 13.35
CA ILE A 46 -0.86 12.08 13.11
C ILE A 46 -1.98 11.72 14.09
N ASN A 47 -2.35 12.66 14.96
CA ASN A 47 -3.42 12.47 15.96
C ASN A 47 -3.28 11.19 16.81
N GLY A 48 -2.05 10.84 17.18
CA GLY A 48 -1.76 9.63 17.98
C GLY A 48 -1.62 8.34 17.17
N THR A 49 -1.95 8.34 15.87
CA THR A 49 -1.81 7.18 14.98
C THR A 49 -0.56 7.30 14.11
N TRP A 50 0.21 6.22 13.99
CA TRP A 50 1.34 6.17 13.05
C TRP A 50 0.85 5.91 11.63
N GLU A 51 1.19 6.82 10.72
CA GLU A 51 0.92 6.68 9.29
C GLU A 51 2.20 6.54 8.49
N ALA A 52 2.20 5.65 7.50
CA ALA A 52 3.29 5.54 6.55
C ALA A 52 3.31 6.76 5.62
N LYS A 53 4.49 7.35 5.40
CA LYS A 53 4.69 8.42 4.41
C LYS A 53 4.68 7.84 3.01
N ARG A 54 4.34 8.67 2.02
CA ARG A 54 4.38 8.30 0.59
C ARG A 54 5.73 7.69 0.22
N ASP A 55 6.84 8.35 0.58
CA ASP A 55 8.18 7.92 0.17
C ASP A 55 8.53 6.54 0.76
N GLY A 56 8.11 6.27 1.99
CA GLY A 56 8.26 4.96 2.62
C GLY A 56 7.49 3.85 1.90
N LEU A 57 6.27 4.15 1.44
CA LEU A 57 5.46 3.21 0.66
C LEU A 57 6.01 2.99 -0.75
N ILE A 58 6.49 4.05 -1.41
CA ILE A 58 7.13 3.94 -2.73
C ILE A 58 8.43 3.15 -2.64
N LYS A 59 9.20 3.31 -1.55
CA LYS A 59 10.42 2.53 -1.29
C LYS A 59 10.15 1.02 -1.30
N ILE A 60 9.02 0.57 -0.72
CA ILE A 60 8.60 -0.84 -0.79
C ILE A 60 8.44 -1.27 -2.25
N LEU A 61 7.70 -0.50 -3.06
CA LEU A 61 7.45 -0.84 -4.47
C LEU A 61 8.73 -0.82 -5.32
N SER A 62 9.62 0.14 -5.11
CA SER A 62 10.81 0.34 -5.94
C SER A 62 11.99 -0.56 -5.58
N SER A 63 12.09 -1.01 -4.33
CA SER A 63 13.25 -1.74 -3.82
C SER A 63 13.04 -3.25 -3.71
N LEU A 64 11.82 -3.73 -3.83
CA LEU A 64 11.52 -5.15 -3.85
C LEU A 64 11.65 -5.72 -5.27
N PRO A 65 12.06 -7.00 -5.42
CA PRO A 65 12.12 -7.68 -6.71
C PRO A 65 10.71 -8.10 -7.16
N ILE A 66 9.82 -7.13 -7.35
CA ILE A 66 8.42 -7.29 -7.73
C ILE A 66 8.12 -6.47 -8.99
N GLY A 67 7.21 -6.94 -9.82
CA GLY A 67 6.57 -6.11 -10.83
C GLY A 67 5.40 -5.37 -10.19
N TYR A 68 5.22 -4.09 -10.50
CA TYR A 68 4.00 -3.37 -10.10
C TYR A 68 3.47 -2.50 -11.25
N LYS A 69 2.15 -2.33 -11.27
CA LYS A 69 1.43 -1.48 -12.22
C LYS A 69 0.36 -0.70 -11.49
N TRP A 70 0.44 0.62 -11.56
CA TRP A 70 -0.62 1.51 -11.09
C TRP A 70 -1.43 2.00 -12.30
N GLU A 71 -2.74 1.79 -12.27
CA GLU A 71 -3.66 2.23 -13.32
C GLU A 71 -4.71 3.16 -12.73
N ILE A 72 -4.84 4.37 -13.25
CA ILE A 72 -5.96 5.25 -12.94
C ILE A 72 -7.18 4.73 -13.73
N LYS A 73 -8.24 4.35 -13.01
CA LYS A 73 -9.48 3.82 -13.59
C LYS A 73 -10.51 4.91 -13.84
N GLU A 74 -10.60 5.85 -12.91
CA GLU A 74 -11.55 6.95 -12.97
C GLU A 74 -10.91 8.19 -12.37
N GLN A 75 -11.08 9.33 -13.05
CA GLN A 75 -10.63 10.62 -12.58
C GLN A 75 -11.76 11.63 -12.76
N GLN A 76 -12.12 12.30 -11.68
CA GLN A 76 -13.05 13.40 -11.68
C GLN A 76 -12.37 14.62 -11.05
N MET A 77 -12.40 15.74 -11.76
CA MET A 77 -11.83 16.99 -11.28
C MET A 77 -12.84 18.12 -11.49
N CYS A 78 -13.09 18.87 -10.42
CA CYS A 78 -13.92 20.06 -10.44
C CYS A 78 -13.28 21.15 -9.57
N ASP A 79 -13.91 22.32 -9.48
CA ASP A 79 -13.36 23.45 -8.73
C ASP A 79 -13.36 23.25 -7.21
N THR A 80 -14.11 22.26 -6.71
CA THR A 80 -14.26 22.01 -5.27
C THR A 80 -13.51 20.78 -4.80
N TYR A 81 -13.34 19.75 -5.63
CA TYR A 81 -12.59 18.54 -5.30
C TYR A 81 -11.97 17.86 -6.52
N ALA A 82 -10.96 17.02 -6.25
CA ALA A 82 -10.46 16.00 -7.16
C ALA A 82 -10.66 14.62 -6.55
N LEU A 83 -11.09 13.66 -7.38
CA LEU A 83 -11.28 12.27 -7.04
C LEU A 83 -10.53 11.40 -8.04
N ILE A 84 -9.74 10.46 -7.52
CA ILE A 84 -9.01 9.46 -8.28
C ILE A 84 -9.39 8.09 -7.76
N LYS A 85 -9.87 7.21 -8.65
CA LYS A 85 -9.90 5.77 -8.41
C LYS A 85 -8.81 5.11 -9.23
N GLY A 86 -8.07 4.21 -8.61
CA GLY A 86 -7.04 3.47 -9.31
C GLY A 86 -6.88 2.07 -8.78
N LYS A 87 -6.15 1.28 -9.55
CA LYS A 87 -5.87 -0.13 -9.29
C LYS A 87 -4.37 -0.33 -9.24
N LEU A 88 -3.88 -0.84 -8.12
CA LEU A 88 -2.51 -1.30 -7.99
C LEU A 88 -2.47 -2.81 -8.21
N THR A 89 -1.67 -3.25 -9.17
CA THR A 89 -1.35 -4.66 -9.39
C THR A 89 0.10 -4.89 -9.00
N VAL A 90 0.36 -5.91 -8.19
CA VAL A 90 1.70 -6.33 -7.76
C VAL A 90 1.90 -7.79 -8.12
N THR A 91 3.00 -8.09 -8.80
CA THR A 91 3.35 -9.43 -9.28
C THR A 91 4.68 -9.87 -8.67
N THR A 92 4.68 -11.05 -8.05
CA THR A 92 5.88 -11.69 -7.47
C THR A 92 5.97 -13.11 -8.03
N GLY A 93 6.88 -13.34 -8.98
CA GLY A 93 6.94 -14.62 -9.69
C GLY A 93 5.66 -14.89 -10.48
N SER A 94 5.00 -16.01 -10.18
CA SER A 94 3.72 -16.44 -10.75
C SER A 94 2.49 -15.76 -10.11
N ILE A 95 2.64 -15.18 -8.92
CA ILE A 95 1.51 -14.65 -8.14
C ILE A 95 1.27 -13.20 -8.50
N SER A 96 0.03 -12.86 -8.83
CA SER A 96 -0.44 -11.48 -8.96
C SER A 96 -1.48 -11.17 -7.90
N ARG A 97 -1.37 -9.99 -7.28
CA ARG A 97 -2.35 -9.44 -6.34
C ARG A 97 -2.74 -8.05 -6.77
N GLU A 98 -3.98 -7.69 -6.53
CA GLU A 98 -4.55 -6.43 -6.97
C GLU A 98 -5.30 -5.76 -5.82
N ALA A 99 -5.27 -4.44 -5.80
CA ALA A 99 -6.05 -3.62 -4.87
C ALA A 99 -6.59 -2.40 -5.61
N ASP A 100 -7.91 -2.26 -5.59
CA ASP A 100 -8.59 -1.03 -5.99
C ASP A 100 -8.63 -0.06 -4.82
N SER A 101 -8.41 1.22 -5.11
CA SER A 101 -8.42 2.27 -4.11
C SER A 101 -8.95 3.57 -4.66
N MET A 102 -9.31 4.46 -3.73
CA MET A 102 -9.80 5.79 -4.03
C MET A 102 -9.10 6.83 -3.16
N GLY A 103 -8.84 7.99 -3.74
CA GLY A 103 -8.36 9.17 -3.06
C GLY A 103 -9.17 10.38 -3.50
N ILE A 104 -9.61 11.18 -2.53
CA ILE A 104 -10.31 12.43 -2.73
C ILE A 104 -9.46 13.52 -2.09
N CYS A 105 -9.38 14.69 -2.70
CA CYS A 105 -8.86 15.90 -2.07
C CYS A 105 -9.83 17.05 -2.35
N GLU A 106 -10.24 17.75 -1.30
CA GLU A 106 -11.08 18.94 -1.42
C GLU A 106 -10.22 20.21 -1.43
N THR A 107 -10.73 21.27 -2.05
CA THR A 107 -10.03 22.55 -2.18
C THR A 107 -9.79 23.20 -0.82
N VAL A 108 -10.70 22.98 0.13
CA VAL A 108 -10.57 23.44 1.53
C VAL A 108 -9.35 22.82 2.23
N GLU A 109 -8.91 21.62 1.84
CA GLU A 109 -7.71 20.97 2.38
C GLU A 109 -6.41 21.66 1.94
N LEU A 110 -6.46 22.49 0.90
CA LEU A 110 -5.30 23.23 0.39
C LEU A 110 -5.00 24.48 1.22
N LYS A 111 -5.95 24.99 2.02
CA LYS A 111 -5.78 26.19 2.87
C LYS A 111 -5.18 27.40 2.14
N GLY A 112 -5.56 27.60 0.88
CA GLY A 112 -5.04 28.67 0.01
C GLY A 112 -3.68 28.38 -0.65
N ASN A 113 -3.02 27.27 -0.30
CA ASN A 113 -1.74 26.86 -0.85
C ASN A 113 -1.92 25.80 -1.95
N GLY A 114 -2.28 26.26 -3.16
CA GLY A 114 -2.26 25.46 -4.37
C GLY A 114 -3.54 25.52 -5.20
N GLY A 115 -3.41 25.36 -6.52
CA GLY A 115 -4.52 25.21 -7.46
C GLY A 115 -4.89 23.75 -7.73
N LEU A 116 -5.71 23.54 -8.77
CA LEU A 116 -6.20 22.23 -9.24
C LEU A 116 -5.13 21.14 -9.32
N HIS A 117 -3.91 21.49 -9.74
CA HIS A 117 -2.77 20.56 -9.80
C HIS A 117 -2.46 19.89 -8.46
N PHE A 118 -2.45 20.65 -7.36
CA PHE A 118 -2.15 20.13 -6.03
C PHE A 118 -3.28 19.24 -5.50
N MET A 119 -4.52 19.61 -5.80
CA MET A 119 -5.69 18.81 -5.45
C MET A 119 -5.63 17.43 -6.12
N ASN A 120 -5.35 17.42 -7.42
CA ASN A 120 -5.20 16.19 -8.19
C ASN A 120 -4.05 15.32 -7.68
N ALA A 121 -2.87 15.92 -7.46
CA ALA A 121 -1.70 15.19 -6.95
C ALA A 121 -1.92 14.59 -5.56
N ARG A 122 -2.66 15.28 -4.67
CA ARG A 122 -3.03 14.76 -3.34
C ARG A 122 -4.04 13.64 -3.43
N ALA A 123 -5.08 13.78 -4.26
CA ALA A 123 -6.06 12.73 -4.49
C ALA A 123 -5.39 11.45 -5.04
N GLU A 124 -4.53 11.59 -6.04
CA GLU A 124 -3.76 10.47 -6.60
C GLU A 124 -2.83 9.83 -5.57
N THR A 125 -2.07 10.64 -4.82
CA THR A 125 -1.20 10.13 -3.75
C THR A 125 -2.00 9.35 -2.72
N ARG A 126 -3.17 9.86 -2.30
CA ARG A 126 -4.04 9.21 -1.31
C ARG A 126 -4.58 7.88 -1.85
N ALA A 127 -4.97 7.82 -3.12
CA ALA A 127 -5.39 6.57 -3.76
C ALA A 127 -4.25 5.54 -3.76
N LEU A 128 -3.07 5.92 -4.29
CA LEU A 128 -1.93 5.01 -4.38
C LEU A 128 -1.47 4.51 -3.01
N LYS A 129 -1.35 5.41 -2.02
CA LYS A 129 -0.99 5.04 -0.64
C LYS A 129 -1.89 3.93 -0.09
N ARG A 130 -3.21 4.12 -0.21
CA ARG A 130 -4.20 3.15 0.29
C ARG A 130 -4.08 1.80 -0.41
N ALA A 131 -3.84 1.78 -1.72
CA ALA A 131 -3.63 0.53 -2.45
C ALA A 131 -2.38 -0.22 -1.98
N ILE A 132 -1.28 0.50 -1.72
CA ILE A 132 -0.05 -0.10 -1.17
C ILE A 132 -0.32 -0.62 0.24
N GLU A 133 -1.00 0.14 1.09
CA GLU A 133 -1.39 -0.28 2.44
C GLU A 133 -2.32 -1.50 2.43
N THR A 134 -3.18 -1.66 1.43
CA THR A 134 -3.99 -2.89 1.28
C THR A 134 -3.11 -4.10 0.94
N LEU A 135 -2.14 -3.96 0.02
CA LEU A 135 -1.32 -5.08 -0.44
C LEU A 135 -0.18 -5.44 0.52
N PHE A 136 0.37 -4.46 1.23
CA PHE A 136 1.52 -4.60 2.14
C PHE A 136 1.17 -4.31 3.61
N GLY A 137 -0.11 -4.20 3.94
CA GLY A 137 -0.61 -3.79 5.25
C GLY A 137 -0.07 -4.64 6.39
N SER A 138 0.07 -5.95 6.21
CA SER A 138 0.61 -6.80 7.28
C SER A 138 2.07 -6.49 7.61
N VAL A 139 2.89 -6.12 6.64
CA VAL A 139 4.29 -5.69 6.87
C VAL A 139 4.33 -4.32 7.55
N ILE A 140 3.52 -3.38 7.06
CA ILE A 140 3.47 -2.00 7.56
C ILE A 140 2.98 -2.00 9.02
N ASN A 141 1.86 -2.69 9.29
CA ASN A 141 1.27 -2.79 10.62
C ASN A 141 2.19 -3.51 11.59
N TYR A 142 2.83 -4.61 11.15
CA TYR A 142 3.83 -5.29 11.97
C TYR A 142 4.98 -4.34 12.36
N TYR A 143 5.49 -3.54 11.41
CA TYR A 143 6.54 -2.58 11.71
C TYR A 143 6.10 -1.55 12.76
N VAL A 144 4.91 -0.98 12.59
CA VAL A 144 4.35 0.01 13.54
C VAL A 144 4.27 -0.59 14.94
N VAL A 145 3.59 -1.74 15.09
CA VAL A 145 3.38 -2.37 16.41
C VAL A 145 4.71 -2.79 17.06
N LYS A 146 5.68 -3.25 16.26
CA LYS A 146 6.92 -3.82 16.81
C LYS A 146 7.99 -2.77 17.11
N TYR A 147 8.05 -1.68 16.35
CA TYR A 147 9.17 -0.73 16.40
C TYR A 147 8.76 0.72 16.68
N LEU A 148 7.48 1.08 16.59
CA LEU A 148 7.01 2.46 16.78
C LEU A 148 6.03 2.63 17.95
N CYS A 149 5.38 1.55 18.39
CA CYS A 149 4.52 1.50 19.57
C CYS A 149 5.30 1.14 20.84
#